data_AF-A0A2N9LHP3-F1
#
_entry.id   AF-A0A2N9LHP3-F1
#
_cell.length_a   1.000
_cell.length_b   1.000
_cell.length_c   1.000
_cell.angle_alpha   90.00
_cell.angle_beta   90.00
_cell.angle_gamma   90.00
#
_symmetry.space_group_name_H-M   'P 1'
#
loop_
_entity.id
_entity.type
_entity.pdbx_description
1 polymer ?
#
loop_
_entity_poly.entity_id
_entity_poly.type
_entity_poly.pdbx_seq_one_letter_code
_entity_poly.pdbx_strand_id
1 'polypeptide(L)'
;MAYKEIFWMACDSTEQLRAEYGPFHTRAEAESEAKKLGFGYLLRYEHILGEDEEIQDVRCIFVELPGATPVGVEAVPVTLHTRCATCGEASAHEKGWQAEVWADIHEFEHSRHRVRLFEHARGKGLKEIGDWRG
;
A
#
# COMPACT_ATOMS: atom_id res chain seq x y z
N MET A 1 -11.28 33.35 -24.29
CA MET A 1 -10.25 32.27 -24.24
C MET A 1 -10.29 31.71 -22.84
N ALA A 2 -10.50 30.40 -22.64
CA ALA A 2 -10.57 29.85 -21.28
C ALA A 2 -9.17 29.74 -20.68
N TYR A 3 -8.91 30.46 -19.60
CA TYR A 3 -7.64 30.38 -18.87
C TYR A 3 -7.72 29.21 -17.89
N LYS A 4 -6.58 28.53 -17.69
CA LYS A 4 -6.51 27.35 -16.84
C LYS A 4 -5.42 27.54 -15.79
N GLU A 5 -5.83 27.63 -14.53
CA GLU A 5 -4.90 27.62 -13.41
C GLU A 5 -4.78 26.19 -12.85
N ILE A 6 -3.57 25.80 -12.47
CA ILE A 6 -3.28 24.45 -11.99
C ILE A 6 -2.60 24.55 -10.63
N PHE A 7 -3.18 23.85 -9.65
CA PHE A 7 -2.61 23.71 -8.32
C PHE A 7 -2.36 22.24 -8.03
N TRP A 8 -1.24 21.95 -7.38
CA TRP A 8 -0.88 20.60 -6.97
C TRP A 8 -0.95 20.47 -5.45
N MET A 9 -1.52 19.38 -4.97
CA MET A 9 -1.53 18.98 -3.57
C MET A 9 -0.94 17.57 -3.47
N ALA A 10 -0.32 17.25 -2.34
CA ALA A 10 -0.03 15.87 -1.97
C ALA A 10 -1.23 15.34 -1.14
N CYS A 11 -1.66 14.10 -1.37
CA CYS A 11 -2.72 13.47 -0.58
C CYS A 11 -2.47 11.98 -0.30
N ASP A 12 -2.97 11.53 0.85
CA ASP A 12 -2.81 10.16 1.34
C ASP A 12 -3.76 9.16 0.66
N SER A 13 -4.97 9.61 0.30
CA SER A 13 -6.03 8.79 -0.31
C SER A 13 -6.84 9.54 -1.37
N THR A 14 -7.70 8.80 -2.09
CA THR A 14 -8.70 9.36 -3.02
C THR A 14 -10.08 9.59 -2.37
N GLU A 15 -10.18 9.39 -1.05
CA GLU A 15 -11.43 9.51 -0.31
C GLU A 15 -11.81 10.97 -0.02
N GLN A 16 -13.05 11.17 0.44
CA GLN A 16 -13.56 12.50 0.76
C GLN A 16 -12.91 13.09 2.03
N LEU A 17 -12.55 12.23 3.00
CA LEU A 17 -11.87 12.61 4.25
C LEU A 17 -10.37 12.33 4.16
N ARG A 18 -9.71 12.93 3.16
CA ARG A 18 -8.27 12.78 2.92
C ARG A 18 -7.47 13.88 3.60
N ALA A 19 -6.21 13.57 3.92
CA ALA A 19 -5.24 14.59 4.27
C ALA A 19 -4.69 15.23 2.99
N GLU A 20 -4.71 16.56 2.92
CA GLU A 20 -4.12 17.32 1.81
C GLU A 20 -3.02 18.23 2.33
N TYR A 21 -1.93 18.30 1.56
CA TYR A 21 -0.81 19.19 1.86
C TYR A 21 -0.39 19.94 0.60
N GLY A 22 -0.30 21.27 0.69
CA GLY A 22 -0.07 22.18 -0.44
C GLY A 22 -0.74 23.55 -0.22
N PRO A 23 -0.92 24.38 -1.28
CA PRO A 23 -0.69 24.08 -2.70
C PRO A 23 0.77 24.28 -3.17
N PHE A 24 1.14 23.52 -4.20
CA PHE A 24 2.42 23.58 -4.91
C PHE A 24 2.23 24.04 -6.35
N HIS A 25 3.21 24.77 -6.88
CA HIS A 25 3.15 25.35 -8.23
C HIS A 25 3.64 24.36 -9.30
N THR A 26 4.44 23.37 -8.90
CA THR A 26 4.97 22.36 -9.82
C THR A 26 4.65 20.96 -9.33
N ARG A 27 4.48 20.04 -10.29
CA ARG A 27 4.31 18.62 -10.00
C ARG A 27 5.50 18.06 -9.21
N ALA A 28 6.72 18.40 -9.61
CA ALA A 28 7.94 17.85 -9.01
C ALA A 28 8.08 18.21 -7.52
N GLU A 29 7.70 19.44 -7.15
CA GLU A 29 7.65 19.89 -5.76
C GLU A 29 6.63 19.07 -4.96
N ALA A 30 5.42 18.92 -5.48
CA ALA A 30 4.37 18.12 -4.84
C ALA A 30 4.78 16.64 -4.66
N GLU A 31 5.43 16.04 -5.67
CA GLU A 31 5.95 14.66 -5.57
C GLU A 31 7.02 14.50 -4.48
N SER A 32 7.91 15.49 -4.34
CA SER A 32 8.96 15.48 -3.32
C SER A 32 8.37 15.53 -1.91
N GLU A 33 7.40 16.42 -1.68
CA GLU A 33 6.73 16.53 -0.39
C GLU A 33 5.83 15.32 -0.09
N ALA A 34 5.11 14.80 -1.09
CA ALA A 34 4.32 13.57 -0.93
C ALA A 34 5.18 12.39 -0.47
N LYS A 35 6.38 12.22 -1.07
CA LYS A 35 7.32 11.16 -0.66
C LYS A 35 7.81 11.33 0.77
N LYS A 36 8.08 12.57 1.22
CA LYS A 36 8.51 12.83 2.61
C LYS A 36 7.42 12.50 3.61
N LEU A 37 6.16 12.77 3.26
CA LEU A 37 4.99 12.54 4.12
C LEU A 37 4.44 11.10 4.04
N GLY A 38 4.94 10.28 3.11
CA GLY A 38 4.40 8.94 2.86
C GLY A 38 3.04 8.95 2.16
N PHE A 39 2.70 10.04 1.48
CA PHE A 39 1.45 10.19 0.73
C PHE A 39 1.55 9.46 -0.62
N GLY A 40 0.49 8.73 -0.96
CA GLY A 40 0.46 7.87 -2.15
C GLY A 40 0.01 8.55 -3.43
N TYR A 41 -0.60 9.73 -3.32
CA TYR A 41 -1.26 10.40 -4.43
C TYR A 41 -0.87 11.88 -4.50
N LEU A 42 -0.99 12.43 -5.69
CA LEU A 42 -1.08 13.86 -5.91
C LEU A 42 -2.50 14.20 -6.35
N LEU A 43 -2.97 15.36 -5.92
CA LEU A 43 -4.23 15.93 -6.36
C LEU A 43 -3.95 17.19 -7.17
N ARG A 44 -4.38 17.18 -8.44
CA ARG A 44 -4.29 18.32 -9.34
C ARG A 44 -5.64 19.00 -9.43
N TYR A 45 -5.73 20.21 -8.92
CA TYR A 45 -6.86 21.11 -9.12
C TYR A 45 -6.64 21.91 -10.41
N GLU A 46 -7.62 21.87 -11.30
CA GLU A 46 -7.66 22.70 -12.49
C GLU A 46 -8.85 23.63 -12.40
N HIS A 47 -8.59 24.93 -12.30
CA HIS A 47 -9.62 25.96 -12.36
C HIS A 47 -9.72 26.46 -13.81
N ILE A 48 -10.88 26.28 -14.41
CA ILE A 48 -11.19 26.80 -15.75
C ILE A 48 -11.87 28.15 -15.56
N LEU A 49 -11.20 29.21 -15.97
CA LEU A 49 -11.66 30.58 -15.84
C LEU A 49 -12.37 31.03 -17.12
N GLY A 50 -13.49 31.72 -16.93
CA GLY A 50 -14.25 32.41 -17.97
C GLY A 50 -13.57 33.70 -18.45
N GLU A 51 -14.26 34.44 -19.31
CA GLU A 51 -13.74 35.71 -19.86
C GLU A 51 -13.65 36.82 -18.81
N ASP A 52 -14.43 36.74 -17.73
CA ASP A 52 -14.43 37.67 -16.60
C ASP A 52 -13.57 37.20 -15.41
N GLU A 53 -12.65 36.25 -15.64
CA GLU A 53 -11.83 35.61 -14.58
C GLU A 53 -12.63 34.83 -13.53
N GLU A 54 -13.93 34.60 -13.74
CA GLU A 54 -14.74 33.75 -12.86
C GLU A 54 -14.45 32.26 -13.10
N ILE A 55 -14.37 31.49 -12.01
CA ILE A 55 -14.21 30.02 -12.07
C ILE A 55 -15.50 29.41 -12.61
N GLN A 56 -15.45 28.89 -13.83
CA GLN A 56 -16.57 28.20 -14.48
C GLN A 56 -16.59 26.70 -14.15
N ASP A 57 -15.42 26.09 -13.98
CA ASP A 57 -15.28 24.65 -13.72
C ASP A 57 -14.07 24.37 -12.83
N VAL A 58 -14.17 23.35 -11.98
CA VAL A 58 -13.10 22.86 -11.13
C VAL A 58 -12.94 21.37 -11.35
N ARG A 59 -11.77 20.95 -11.84
CA ARG A 59 -11.46 19.54 -12.04
C ARG A 59 -10.45 19.07 -11.03
N CYS A 60 -10.78 17.95 -10.37
CA CYS A 60 -9.94 17.27 -9.41
C CYS A 60 -9.39 16.01 -10.05
N ILE A 61 -8.08 15.95 -10.27
CA ILE A 61 -7.42 14.80 -10.90
C ILE A 61 -6.44 14.20 -9.92
N PHE A 62 -6.70 12.96 -9.53
CA PHE A 62 -5.79 12.18 -8.69
C PHE A 62 -4.74 11.49 -9.56
N VAL A 63 -3.48 11.59 -9.14
CA VAL A 63 -2.32 10.99 -9.79
C VAL A 63 -1.64 10.09 -8.77
N GLU A 64 -1.66 8.79 -9.01
CA GLU A 64 -0.96 7.81 -8.16
C GLU A 64 0.54 7.89 -8.38
N LEU A 65 1.32 7.86 -7.29
CA LEU A 65 2.77 7.89 -7.35
C LEU A 65 3.35 6.48 -7.50
N PRO A 66 4.38 6.29 -8.34
CA PRO A 66 5.01 4.98 -8.49
C PRO A 66 5.67 4.56 -7.16
N GLY A 67 5.28 3.39 -6.66
CA GLY A 67 5.72 2.89 -5.35
C GLY A 67 4.89 3.37 -4.16
N ALA A 68 3.81 4.10 -4.40
CA ALA A 68 2.81 4.36 -3.38
C ALA A 68 2.08 3.07 -3.02
N THR A 69 2.41 2.48 -1.87
CA THR A 69 1.42 1.67 -1.15
C THR A 69 0.38 2.65 -0.59
N PRO A 70 -0.89 2.58 -0.99
CA PRO A 70 -1.90 3.47 -0.47
C PRO A 70 -1.94 3.35 1.05
N VAL A 71 -1.68 4.44 1.76
CA VAL A 71 -1.89 4.49 3.21
C VAL A 71 -3.40 4.57 3.41
N GLY A 72 -4.03 3.42 3.70
CA GLY A 72 -5.48 3.32 3.85
C GLY A 72 -6.14 2.18 3.07
N VAL A 73 -5.43 1.50 2.17
CA VAL A 73 -5.85 0.13 1.82
C VAL A 73 -5.53 -0.70 3.05
N GLU A 74 -6.54 -1.03 3.85
CA GLU A 74 -6.43 -2.06 4.88
C GLU A 74 -5.64 -3.20 4.26
N ALA A 75 -4.40 -3.41 4.73
CA ALA A 75 -3.63 -4.57 4.34
C ALA A 75 -4.53 -5.74 4.71
N VAL A 76 -5.11 -6.39 3.69
CA VAL A 76 -6.03 -7.53 3.90
C VAL A 76 -5.33 -8.41 4.92
N PRO A 77 -5.89 -8.61 6.12
CA PRO A 77 -5.14 -9.22 7.21
C PRO A 77 -4.64 -10.57 6.73
N VAL A 78 -3.32 -10.64 6.47
CA VAL A 78 -2.68 -11.84 5.97
C VAL A 78 -2.33 -12.65 7.19
N THR A 79 -3.00 -13.78 7.35
CA THR A 79 -2.59 -14.78 8.35
C THR A 79 -1.55 -15.68 7.70
N LEU A 80 -0.41 -15.83 8.35
CA LEU A 80 0.62 -16.76 7.91
C LEU A 80 0.33 -18.13 8.51
N HIS A 81 0.49 -19.19 7.74
CA HIS A 81 0.34 -20.56 8.21
C HIS A 81 1.62 -21.32 7.96
N THR A 82 2.17 -21.93 9.01
CA THR A 82 3.25 -22.91 8.87
C THR A 82 2.66 -24.30 8.83
N ARG A 83 3.22 -25.18 8.00
CA ARG A 83 2.89 -26.61 8.00
C ARG A 83 4.13 -27.45 7.74
N CYS A 84 4.39 -28.44 8.59
CA CYS A 84 5.45 -29.40 8.38
C CYS A 84 5.08 -30.37 7.26
N ALA A 85 5.97 -30.51 6.27
CA ALA A 85 5.79 -31.43 5.15
C ALA A 85 5.95 -32.91 5.55
N THR A 86 6.55 -33.18 6.72
CA THR A 86 6.88 -34.53 7.18
C THR A 86 5.82 -35.08 8.14
N CYS A 87 5.49 -34.35 9.21
CA CYS A 87 4.50 -34.80 10.20
C CYS A 87 3.12 -34.15 10.05
N GLY A 88 2.99 -33.10 9.24
CA GLY A 88 1.72 -32.42 9.00
C GLY A 88 1.29 -31.42 10.08
N GLU A 89 2.08 -31.24 11.15
CA GLU A 89 1.81 -30.25 12.19
C GLU A 89 1.75 -28.83 11.61
N ALA A 90 0.81 -28.02 12.07
CA ALA A 90 0.54 -26.70 11.52
C ALA A 90 0.24 -25.67 12.61
N SER A 91 0.61 -24.42 12.34
CA SER A 91 0.30 -23.27 13.21
C SER A 91 -0.07 -22.05 12.36
N ALA A 92 -0.84 -21.13 12.94
CA ALA A 92 -1.19 -19.85 12.35
C ALA A 92 -0.47 -18.70 13.09
N HIS A 93 -0.08 -17.67 12.36
CA HIS A 93 0.78 -16.59 12.84
C HIS A 93 0.33 -15.24 12.27
N GLU A 94 0.45 -14.19 13.07
CA GLU A 94 0.15 -12.82 12.64
C GLU A 94 1.38 -12.13 12.03
N LYS A 95 2.59 -12.58 12.42
CA LYS A 95 3.86 -11.94 12.06
C LYS A 95 4.83 -12.96 11.47
N GLY A 96 5.65 -12.52 10.50
CA GLY A 96 6.66 -13.38 9.84
C GLY A 96 7.62 -14.05 10.82
N TRP A 97 8.14 -13.29 11.80
CA TRP A 97 9.06 -13.83 12.81
C TRP A 97 8.45 -14.94 13.67
N GLN A 98 7.13 -14.94 13.91
CA GLN A 98 6.47 -16.02 14.66
C GLN A 98 6.50 -17.32 13.86
N ALA A 99 6.25 -17.22 12.54
CA ALA A 99 6.32 -18.35 11.62
C ALA A 99 7.75 -18.90 11.51
N GLU A 100 8.75 -18.02 11.46
CA GLU A 100 10.17 -18.41 11.46
C GLU A 100 10.56 -19.12 12.75
N VAL A 101 10.29 -18.53 13.91
CA VAL A 101 10.62 -19.11 15.23
C VAL A 101 9.95 -20.46 15.41
N TRP A 102 8.66 -20.57 15.06
CA TRP A 102 7.95 -21.85 15.16
C TRP A 102 8.62 -22.93 14.31
N ALA A 103 9.00 -22.58 13.08
CA ALA A 103 9.61 -23.52 12.17
C ALA A 103 11.05 -23.88 12.58
N ASP A 104 11.82 -22.95 13.14
CA ASP A 104 13.15 -23.21 13.69
C ASP A 104 13.08 -24.19 14.87
N ILE A 105 12.13 -23.96 15.80
CA ILE A 105 11.90 -24.85 16.94
C ILE A 105 11.48 -26.23 16.42
N HIS A 106 10.52 -26.29 15.49
CA HIS A 106 10.02 -27.56 14.98
C HIS A 106 11.09 -28.37 14.24
N GLU A 107 11.92 -27.73 13.41
CA GLU A 107 13.01 -28.41 12.69
C GLU A 107 14.17 -28.80 13.62
N PHE A 108 14.36 -28.07 14.73
CA PHE A 108 15.31 -28.42 15.77
C PHE A 108 14.84 -29.64 16.59
N GLU A 109 13.58 -29.65 17.02
CA GLU A 109 12.97 -30.74 17.79
C GLU A 109 12.79 -32.00 16.95
N HIS A 110 12.59 -31.86 15.64
CA HIS A 110 12.38 -32.96 14.72
C HIS A 110 13.41 -32.97 13.57
N SER A 111 14.44 -33.80 13.74
CA SER A 111 15.43 -34.04 12.70
C SER A 111 14.80 -34.47 11.37
N ARG A 112 15.21 -33.83 10.27
CA ARG A 112 14.71 -34.07 8.89
C ARG A 112 13.25 -33.67 8.64
N HIS A 113 12.66 -32.86 9.51
CA HIS A 113 11.41 -32.17 9.20
C HIS A 113 11.69 -30.93 8.37
N ARG A 114 10.70 -30.50 7.58
CA ARG A 114 10.79 -29.30 6.77
C ARG A 114 9.48 -28.54 6.81
N VAL A 115 9.53 -27.28 7.23
CA VAL A 115 8.35 -26.44 7.33
C VAL A 115 8.14 -25.64 6.05
N ARG A 116 6.89 -25.65 5.59
CA ARG A 116 6.39 -24.81 4.49
C ARG A 116 5.60 -23.64 5.08
N LEU A 117 5.69 -22.48 4.43
CA LEU A 117 4.94 -21.29 4.78
C LEU A 117 3.84 -21.03 3.75
N PHE A 118 2.69 -20.61 4.24
CA PHE A 118 1.55 -20.22 3.42
C PHE A 118 1.02 -18.87 3.87
N GLU A 119 0.59 -18.06 2.93
CA GLU A 119 -0.20 -16.86 3.17
C GLU A 119 -1.68 -17.18 2.99
N HIS A 120 -2.50 -16.72 3.93
CA HIS A 120 -3.95 -16.71 3.79
C HIS A 120 -4.44 -15.27 3.79
N ALA A 121 -4.93 -14.84 2.63
CA ALA A 121 -5.58 -13.54 2.46
C ALA A 121 -7.08 -13.75 2.22
N ARG A 122 -7.91 -12.90 2.85
CA ARG A 122 -9.37 -12.96 2.75
C ARG A 122 -9.81 -12.97 1.28
N GLY A 123 -10.50 -14.02 0.86
CA GLY A 123 -11.01 -14.19 -0.51
C GLY A 123 -10.00 -14.69 -1.55
N LYS A 124 -8.71 -14.87 -1.19
CA LYS A 124 -7.67 -15.41 -2.09
C LYS A 124 -7.24 -16.84 -1.75
N GLY A 125 -7.75 -17.41 -0.66
CA GLY A 125 -7.43 -18.77 -0.24
C GLY A 125 -5.99 -18.89 0.29
N LEU A 126 -5.55 -20.12 0.49
CA LEU A 126 -4.22 -20.43 1.03
C LEU A 126 -3.22 -20.54 -0.13
N LYS A 127 -2.15 -19.74 -0.11
CA LYS A 127 -1.09 -19.76 -1.12
C LYS A 127 0.26 -20.06 -0.47
N GLU A 128 1.00 -21.01 -1.04
CA GLU A 128 2.34 -21.36 -0.55
C GLU A 128 3.35 -20.26 -0.93
N ILE A 129 4.18 -19.85 0.04
CA ILE A 129 5.32 -18.95 -0.19
C ILE A 129 6.53 -19.84 -0.45
N GLY A 130 6.90 -19.94 -1.73
CA GLY A 130 8.13 -20.62 -2.15
C GLY A 130 9.37 -19.87 -1.66
N ASP A 131 10.40 -20.64 -1.31
CA ASP A 131 11.71 -20.11 -0.91
C ASP A 131 11.69 -19.09 0.24
N TRP A 132 10.71 -19.21 1.14
CA TRP A 132 10.55 -18.30 2.30
C TRP A 132 11.69 -18.35 3.32
N ARG A 133 12.67 -19.24 3.12
CA ARG A 133 13.89 -19.42 3.93
C ARG A 133 15.17 -19.14 3.12
N GLY A 134 15.04 -18.59 1.90
CA GLY A 134 16.12 -18.32 0.94
C GLY A 134 16.55 -16.86 0.91
#